data_AF-A0AAU7YWM0-F1
#
_entry.id   AF-A0AAU7YWM0-F1
#
_cell.length_a   1.000
_cell.length_b   1.000
_cell.length_c   1.000
_cell.angle_alpha   90.00
_cell.angle_beta   90.00
_cell.angle_gamma   90.00
#
_symmetry.space_group_name_H-M   'P 1'
#
loop_
_entity.id
_entity.type
_entity.pdbx_description
1 polymer ?
#
loop_
_entity_poly.entity_id
_entity_poly.type
_entity_poly.pdbx_seq_one_letter_code
_entity_poly.pdbx_strand_id
1 'polypeptide(L)'
;MVRLEVCLSLSVAGLLLCGVAQTQTPTLPDDVDRADALLKQMTTAEKIGQLNQPFYIKLPIPGVKTDPVSYEDRVRHGEVGSFLFLTDPKEINRLQKICDD
;
A
#
# COMPACT_ATOMS: atom_id res chain seq x y z
N MET A 1 -10.73 -46.78 -17.25
CA MET A 1 -10.99 -46.15 -15.93
C MET A 1 -9.71 -45.79 -15.19
N VAL A 2 -8.71 -46.67 -15.07
CA VAL A 2 -7.43 -46.40 -14.37
C VAL A 2 -6.64 -45.18 -14.89
N ARG A 3 -6.64 -44.90 -16.20
CA ARG A 3 -5.93 -43.74 -16.79
C ARG A 3 -6.55 -42.37 -16.47
N LEU A 4 -7.83 -42.32 -16.13
CA LEU A 4 -8.53 -41.06 -15.84
C LEU A 4 -8.33 -40.65 -14.38
N GLU A 5 -8.29 -41.62 -13.45
CA GLU A 5 -8.00 -41.36 -12.03
C GLU A 5 -6.55 -40.93 -11.79
N VAL A 6 -5.59 -41.53 -12.50
CA VAL A 6 -4.16 -41.17 -12.38
C VAL A 6 -3.91 -39.72 -12.82
N CYS A 7 -4.55 -39.28 -13.92
CA CYS A 7 -4.48 -37.88 -14.36
C CYS A 7 -5.15 -36.91 -13.37
N LEU A 8 -6.28 -37.31 -12.77
CA LEU A 8 -6.99 -36.47 -11.80
C LEU A 8 -6.18 -36.30 -10.50
N SER A 9 -5.49 -37.36 -10.04
CA SER A 9 -4.61 -37.30 -8.86
C SER A 9 -3.33 -36.48 -9.06
N LEU A 10 -2.75 -36.46 -10.28
CA LEU A 10 -1.57 -35.63 -10.56
C LEU A 10 -1.90 -34.13 -10.58
N SER A 11 -3.10 -33.75 -11.03
CA SER A 11 -3.53 -32.35 -11.09
C SER A 11 -3.83 -31.73 -9.73
N VAL A 12 -4.33 -32.52 -8.76
CA VAL A 12 -4.62 -32.04 -7.39
C VAL A 12 -3.32 -31.79 -6.60
N ALA A 13 -2.28 -32.60 -6.82
CA ALA A 13 -0.97 -32.39 -6.18
C ALA A 13 -0.28 -31.09 -6.66
N GLY A 14 -0.43 -30.72 -7.94
CA GLY A 14 0.13 -29.47 -8.48
C GLY A 14 -0.52 -28.20 -7.91
N LEU A 15 -1.81 -28.23 -7.60
CA LEU A 15 -2.53 -27.09 -7.01
C LEU A 15 -2.21 -26.85 -5.53
N LEU A 16 -1.76 -27.87 -4.79
CA LEU A 16 -1.36 -27.73 -3.39
C LEU A 16 0.03 -27.11 -3.19
N LEU A 17 0.89 -27.14 -4.22
CA LEU A 17 2.24 -26.55 -4.19
C LEU A 17 2.29 -25.07 -4.61
N CYS A 18 1.25 -24.54 -5.26
CA CYS A 18 1.22 -23.16 -5.75
C CYS A 18 0.62 -22.14 -4.76
N GLY A 19 0.13 -22.57 -3.60
CA GLY A 19 -0.77 -21.78 -2.76
C GLY A 19 -0.16 -20.82 -1.73
N VAL A 20 1.16 -20.86 -1.45
CA VAL A 20 1.74 -20.06 -0.34
C VAL A 20 3.12 -19.47 -0.62
N ALA A 21 3.40 -19.06 -1.86
CA ALA A 21 4.51 -18.15 -2.09
C ALA A 21 4.00 -16.70 -2.01
N GLN A 22 3.84 -16.17 -0.79
CA GLN A 22 3.91 -14.72 -0.61
C GLN A 22 5.33 -14.31 -1.01
N THR A 23 5.52 -13.87 -2.25
CA THR A 23 6.78 -13.26 -2.68
C THR A 23 6.85 -11.85 -2.09
N GLN A 24 6.97 -11.75 -0.78
CA GLN A 24 7.52 -10.55 -0.18
C GLN A 24 9.00 -10.57 -0.51
N THR A 25 9.45 -9.62 -1.33
CA THR A 25 10.87 -9.46 -1.64
C THR A 25 11.62 -9.36 -0.32
N PRO A 26 12.66 -10.18 -0.08
CA PRO A 26 13.45 -10.09 1.14
C PRO A 26 14.03 -8.68 1.26
N THR A 27 13.88 -8.06 2.43
CA THR A 27 14.56 -6.79 2.73
C THR A 27 16.06 -7.03 2.64
N LEU A 28 16.73 -6.32 1.74
CA LEU A 28 18.17 -6.41 1.57
C LEU A 28 18.86 -5.45 2.55
N PRO A 29 20.13 -5.67 2.91
CA PRO A 29 20.89 -4.70 3.72
C PRO A 29 20.84 -3.28 3.15
N ASP A 30 20.89 -3.15 1.82
CA ASP A 30 20.77 -1.88 1.09
C ASP A 30 19.42 -1.17 1.34
N ASP A 31 18.33 -1.92 1.54
CA ASP A 31 17.02 -1.32 1.88
C ASP A 31 17.03 -0.67 3.26
N VAL A 32 17.72 -1.28 4.23
CA VAL A 32 17.86 -0.74 5.59
C VAL A 32 18.71 0.52 5.57
N ASP A 33 19.86 0.48 4.90
CA ASP A 33 20.75 1.63 4.80
C ASP A 33 20.07 2.81 4.09
N ARG A 34 19.29 2.55 3.04
CA ARG A 34 18.50 3.56 2.33
C ARG A 34 17.40 4.15 3.21
N ALA A 35 16.67 3.31 3.96
CA ALA A 35 15.65 3.77 4.88
C ALA A 35 16.25 4.63 6.00
N ASP A 36 17.37 4.22 6.58
CA ASP A 36 18.09 4.98 7.61
C ASP A 36 18.58 6.34 7.08
N ALA A 37 19.10 6.38 5.86
CA ALA A 37 19.52 7.63 5.22
C ALA A 37 18.33 8.59 4.99
N LEU A 38 17.16 8.09 4.63
CA LEU A 38 15.94 8.88 4.47
C LEU A 38 15.41 9.37 5.83
N LEU A 39 15.32 8.49 6.82
CA LEU A 39 14.83 8.82 8.17
C LEU A 39 15.69 9.87 8.88
N LYS A 40 16.98 9.97 8.55
CA LYS A 40 17.88 11.03 9.06
C LYS A 40 17.57 12.41 8.49
N GLN A 41 16.95 12.49 7.31
CA GLN A 41 16.58 13.75 6.65
C GLN A 41 15.19 14.23 7.07
N MET A 42 14.33 13.32 7.55
CA MET A 42 12.97 13.64 7.98
C MET A 42 12.95 14.33 9.36
N THR A 43 12.11 15.36 9.45
CA THR A 43 11.64 15.94 10.70
C THR A 43 10.79 14.95 11.49
N THR A 44 10.59 15.21 12.78
CA THR A 44 9.66 14.43 13.61
C THR A 44 8.23 14.48 13.06
N ALA A 45 7.80 15.62 12.51
CA ALA A 45 6.46 15.78 11.94
C ALA A 45 6.25 14.86 10.72
N GLU A 46 7.20 14.82 9.80
CA GLU A 46 7.13 13.93 8.63
C GLU A 46 7.15 12.45 9.03
N LYS A 47 7.91 12.08 10.07
CA LYS A 47 7.89 10.70 10.62
C LYS A 47 6.52 10.33 11.16
N ILE A 48 5.87 11.25 11.88
CA ILE A 48 4.49 11.07 12.34
C ILE A 48 3.55 10.94 11.13
N GLY A 49 3.75 11.75 10.09
CA GLY A 49 2.98 11.68 8.87
C GLY A 49 3.07 10.32 8.18
N GLN A 50 4.24 9.68 8.13
CA GLN A 50 4.39 8.32 7.57
C GLN A 50 3.58 7.26 8.34
N LEU A 51 3.27 7.49 9.61
CA LEU A 51 2.43 6.60 10.42
C LEU A 51 0.93 6.86 10.23
N ASN A 52 0.56 7.92 9.52
CA ASN A 52 -0.83 8.32 9.33
C ASN A 52 -1.43 7.68 8.08
N GLN A 53 -2.63 7.12 8.23
CA GLN A 53 -3.40 6.50 7.15
C GLN A 53 -4.87 6.96 7.18
N PRO A 54 -5.16 8.17 6.68
CA PRO A 54 -6.54 8.67 6.64
C PRO A 54 -7.40 7.94 5.62
N PHE A 55 -8.71 7.99 5.83
CA PHE A 55 -9.68 7.50 4.86
C PHE A 55 -9.85 8.50 3.72
N TYR A 56 -9.77 8.00 2.49
CA TYR A 56 -10.03 8.76 1.29
C TYR A 56 -11.50 8.61 0.87
N ILE A 57 -12.34 9.55 1.31
CA ILE A 57 -13.79 9.48 1.14
C ILE A 57 -14.25 10.80 0.52
N LYS A 58 -14.63 10.76 -0.75
CA LYS A 58 -15.17 11.94 -1.47
C LYS A 58 -16.67 12.15 -1.27
N LEU A 59 -17.38 11.13 -0.79
CA LEU A 59 -18.83 11.18 -0.61
C LEU A 59 -19.15 11.64 0.83
N PRO A 60 -20.09 12.56 1.02
CA PRO A 60 -20.49 12.97 2.36
C PRO A 60 -21.08 11.77 3.11
N ILE A 61 -20.53 11.48 4.30
CA ILE A 61 -21.08 10.48 5.22
C ILE A 61 -21.91 11.22 6.28
N PRO A 62 -23.20 10.89 6.46
CA PRO A 62 -24.02 11.49 7.51
C PRO A 62 -23.36 11.40 8.89
N GLY A 63 -23.26 12.54 9.58
CA GLY A 63 -22.64 12.62 10.91
C GLY A 63 -21.12 12.72 10.93
N VAL A 64 -20.44 12.63 9.77
CA VAL A 64 -18.99 12.85 9.67
C VAL A 64 -18.74 14.27 9.17
N LYS A 65 -17.96 15.04 9.94
CA LYS A 65 -17.52 16.36 9.49
C LYS A 65 -16.45 16.19 8.42
N THR A 66 -16.58 16.94 7.33
CA THR A 66 -15.51 17.05 6.34
C THR A 66 -14.29 17.67 7.00
N ASP A 67 -13.13 17.06 6.76
CA ASP A 67 -11.85 17.61 7.15
C ASP A 67 -11.64 18.97 6.45
N PRO A 68 -11.32 20.06 7.18
CA PRO A 68 -11.06 21.36 6.54
C PRO A 68 -9.78 21.36 5.70
N VAL A 69 -8.86 20.42 5.92
CA VAL A 69 -7.62 20.30 5.15
C VAL A 69 -7.85 19.36 3.97
N SER A 70 -7.46 19.80 2.77
CA SER A 70 -7.56 18.96 1.57
C SER A 70 -6.59 17.79 1.63
N TYR A 71 -6.92 16.69 0.96
CA TYR A 71 -6.02 15.53 0.87
C TYR A 71 -4.69 15.90 0.22
N GLU A 72 -4.71 16.79 -0.76
CA GLU A 72 -3.55 17.31 -1.47
C GLU A 72 -2.63 18.10 -0.55
N ASP A 73 -3.18 18.95 0.33
CA ASP A 73 -2.36 19.72 1.26
C ASP A 73 -1.73 18.82 2.32
N ARG A 74 -2.46 17.79 2.80
CA ARG A 74 -1.88 16.77 3.68
C ARG A 74 -0.71 16.04 3.03
N VAL A 75 -0.85 15.70 1.74
CA VAL A 75 0.23 15.09 0.95
C VAL A 75 1.43 16.02 0.85
N ARG A 76 1.23 17.28 0.42
CA ARG A 76 2.32 18.26 0.26
C ARG A 76 3.09 18.53 1.55
N HIS A 77 2.41 18.50 2.69
CA HIS A 77 3.02 18.75 3.99
C HIS A 77 3.65 17.49 4.63
N GLY A 78 3.67 16.35 3.94
CA GLY A 78 4.24 15.11 4.46
C GLY A 78 3.47 14.54 5.65
N GLU A 79 2.15 14.81 5.75
CA GLU A 79 1.31 14.43 6.90
C GLU A 79 0.64 13.05 6.73
N VAL A 80 0.86 12.37 5.61
CA VAL A 80 0.23 11.08 5.26
C VAL A 80 1.23 10.11 4.67
N GLY A 81 1.25 8.87 5.16
CA GLY A 81 2.07 7.79 4.62
C GLY A 81 1.30 6.93 3.62
N SER A 82 -0.02 6.82 3.78
CA SER A 82 -0.90 6.10 2.87
C SER A 82 -2.35 6.56 2.97
N PHE A 83 -3.21 6.15 2.02
CA PHE A 83 -4.65 6.38 2.07
C PHE A 83 -5.41 5.06 2.14
N LEU A 84 -6.48 5.00 2.95
CA LEU A 84 -7.43 3.88 2.93
C LEU A 84 -8.62 4.20 2.01
N PHE A 85 -9.15 3.19 1.33
CA PHE A 85 -10.31 3.29 0.42
C PHE A 85 -10.10 4.11 -0.87
N LEU A 86 -8.87 4.55 -1.14
CA LEU A 86 -8.50 5.08 -2.45
C LEU A 86 -8.27 3.93 -3.43
N THR A 87 -9.22 3.70 -4.35
CA THR A 87 -9.19 2.55 -5.27
C THR A 87 -9.12 2.92 -6.75
N ASP A 88 -9.39 4.18 -7.12
CA ASP A 88 -9.32 4.64 -8.52
C ASP A 88 -7.85 4.87 -8.93
N PRO A 89 -7.31 4.13 -9.91
CA PRO A 89 -5.92 4.29 -10.36
C PRO A 89 -5.61 5.68 -10.91
N LYS A 90 -6.59 6.38 -11.51
CA LYS A 90 -6.37 7.77 -11.98
C LYS A 90 -6.16 8.70 -10.80
N GLU A 91 -6.93 8.50 -9.73
CA GLU A 91 -6.82 9.31 -8.52
C GLU A 91 -5.55 8.99 -7.73
N ILE A 92 -5.17 7.71 -7.62
CA ILE A 92 -3.88 7.28 -7.06
C ILE A 92 -2.74 7.98 -7.77
N ASN A 93 -2.70 7.93 -9.10
CA ASN A 93 -1.64 8.57 -9.88
C ASN A 93 -1.63 10.10 -9.74
N ARG A 94 -2.81 10.73 -9.60
CA ARG A 94 -2.89 12.18 -9.40
C ARG A 94 -2.29 12.57 -8.05
N LEU A 95 -2.61 11.85 -6.98
CA LEU A 95 -2.07 12.13 -5.65
C LEU A 95 -0.57 11.79 -5.55
N GLN A 96 -0.14 10.67 -6.14
CA GLN A 96 1.27 10.29 -6.13
C GLN A 96 2.15 11.37 -6.78
N LYS A 97 1.71 11.97 -7.89
CA LYS A 97 2.45 13.07 -8.55
C LYS A 97 2.64 14.29 -7.67
N ILE A 98 1.75 14.54 -6.71
CA ILE A 98 1.90 15.65 -5.76
C ILE A 98 2.98 15.35 -4.73
N CYS A 99 3.24 14.06 -4.43
CA CYS A 99 4.35 13.66 -3.56
C CYS A 99 5.72 13.80 -4.23
N ASP A 100 5.76 13.76 -5.57
CA ASP A 100 6.99 13.71 -6.36
C ASP A 100 7.53 15.12 -6.72
N ASP A 101 6.72 16.17 -6.51
CA ASP A 101 7.03 17.60 -6.75
C ASP A 101 7.55 18.29 -5.48
#